data_AF-K1PCZ5-F1
#
_entry.id   AF-K1PCZ5-F1
#
_cell.length_a   1.000
_cell.length_b   1.000
_cell.length_c   1.000
_cell.angle_alpha   90.00
_cell.angle_beta   90.00
_cell.angle_gamma   90.00
#
_symmetry.space_group_name_H-M   'P 1'
#
loop_
_entity.id
_entity.type
_entity.pdbx_description
1 polymer ?
#
loop_
_entity_poly.entity_id
_entity_poly.type
_entity_poly.pdbx_seq_one_letter_code
_entity_poly.pdbx_strand_id
1 'polypeptide(L)'
;MVQLFYYENRGKCCRKVFNYEGYPTRVMLFPYEGWAHPVPVTYWTLKTYWWNRSRCKIVEVSGTKRRSTKGKMADKGSGAMVISGKFKNTPSPDFRMTLTTNISNEDFQLGYCVTGTLERGDKKKGDLQLAQFAMVKRRGY
;
A
#
# COMPACT_ATOMS: atom_id res chain seq x y z
N MET A 1 4.56 21.80 13.87
CA MET A 1 3.12 21.63 13.57
C MET A 1 2.80 20.48 12.60
N VAL A 2 3.78 19.65 12.17
CA VAL A 2 3.56 18.52 11.24
C VAL A 2 2.93 17.30 11.92
N GLN A 3 3.20 17.09 13.22
CA GLN A 3 2.72 15.94 13.97
C GLN A 3 1.19 15.98 14.23
N LEU A 4 0.61 17.19 14.40
CA LEU A 4 -0.84 17.41 14.56
C LEU A 4 -1.64 16.91 13.36
N PHE A 5 -1.15 17.12 12.13
CA PHE A 5 -1.81 16.62 10.92
C PHE A 5 -2.05 15.10 10.99
N TYR A 6 -1.06 14.34 11.47
CA TYR A 6 -1.18 12.88 11.53
C TYR A 6 -2.15 12.41 12.62
N TYR A 7 -2.19 13.09 13.76
CA TYR A 7 -3.19 12.82 14.79
C TYR A 7 -4.60 13.15 14.28
N GLU A 8 -4.78 14.30 13.65
CA GLU A 8 -6.08 14.74 13.13
C GLU A 8 -6.58 13.89 11.96
N ASN A 9 -5.69 13.28 11.19
CA ASN A 9 -6.05 12.46 10.02
C ASN A 9 -5.97 10.95 10.29
N ARG A 10 -5.72 10.53 11.53
CA ARG A 10 -5.86 9.13 11.95
C ARG A 10 -7.31 8.69 11.78
N GLY A 11 -7.52 7.55 11.14
CA GLY A 11 -8.86 7.04 10.80
C GLY A 11 -9.61 7.86 9.72
N LYS A 12 -8.96 8.84 9.07
CA LYS A 12 -9.54 9.58 7.92
C LYS A 12 -9.04 9.00 6.59
N CYS A 13 -9.64 9.45 5.48
CA CYS A 13 -9.37 8.91 4.13
C CYS A 13 -7.86 8.80 3.79
N CYS A 14 -7.39 7.60 3.42
CA CYS A 14 -5.99 7.33 3.05
C CYS A 14 -5.49 8.26 1.93
N ARG A 15 -6.38 8.66 1.01
CA ARG A 15 -6.00 9.53 -0.11
C ARG A 15 -5.51 10.90 0.36
N LYS A 16 -6.11 11.44 1.42
CA LYS A 16 -5.69 12.74 1.98
C LYS A 16 -4.28 12.65 2.56
N VAL A 17 -3.99 11.55 3.25
CA VAL A 17 -2.64 11.27 3.79
C VAL A 17 -1.63 11.08 2.66
N PHE A 18 -1.95 10.29 1.63
CA PHE A 18 -1.07 10.09 0.47
C PHE A 18 -0.67 11.38 -0.25
N ASN A 19 -1.64 12.29 -0.42
CA ASN A 19 -1.37 13.58 -1.06
C ASN A 19 -0.47 14.50 -0.20
N TYR A 20 -0.52 14.36 1.13
CA TYR A 20 0.31 15.14 2.05
C TYR A 20 1.75 14.62 2.11
N GLU A 21 1.94 13.31 2.13
CA GLU A 21 3.27 12.68 2.23
C GLU A 21 4.17 13.01 1.04
N GLY A 22 3.61 12.92 -0.15
CA GLY A 22 4.35 13.12 -1.39
C GLY A 22 3.78 12.31 -2.54
N TYR A 23 4.09 12.78 -3.74
CA TYR A 23 3.61 12.20 -4.99
C TYR A 23 4.81 11.83 -5.88
N PRO A 24 4.98 10.56 -6.26
CA PRO A 24 4.17 9.39 -5.90
C PRO A 24 4.42 8.92 -4.46
N THR A 25 3.38 8.38 -3.81
CA THR A 25 3.48 7.88 -2.43
C THR A 25 4.26 6.57 -2.41
N ARG A 26 5.24 6.45 -1.51
CA ARG A 26 6.04 5.23 -1.34
C ARG A 26 5.46 4.36 -0.24
N VAL A 27 5.10 3.13 -0.60
CA VAL A 27 4.66 2.07 0.32
C VAL A 27 5.79 1.07 0.46
N MET A 28 6.34 0.96 1.67
CA MET A 28 7.36 -0.04 2.01
C MET A 28 6.67 -1.38 2.28
N LEU A 29 7.25 -2.46 1.76
CA LEU A 29 6.71 -3.80 1.91
C LEU A 29 7.68 -4.67 2.69
N PHE A 30 7.19 -5.21 3.81
CA PHE A 30 7.93 -6.12 4.68
C PHE A 30 7.42 -7.54 4.49
N PRO A 31 8.30 -8.54 4.34
CA PRO A 31 7.89 -9.92 4.11
C PRO A 31 7.07 -10.46 5.30
N TYR A 32 6.04 -11.24 5.01
CA TYR A 32 5.34 -12.04 6.00
C TYR A 32 5.97 -13.44 6.05
N GLU A 33 6.36 -13.89 7.24
CA GLU A 33 7.12 -15.14 7.42
C GLU A 33 6.33 -16.40 7.02
N GLY A 34 5.00 -16.36 7.05
CA GLY A 34 4.15 -17.49 6.65
C GLY A 34 3.97 -17.65 5.14
N TRP A 35 4.59 -16.82 4.31
CA TRP A 35 4.45 -16.89 2.86
C TRP A 35 5.47 -17.86 2.24
N ALA A 36 5.00 -18.78 1.40
CA ALA A 36 5.79 -19.89 0.87
C ALA A 36 6.94 -19.50 -0.08
N HIS A 37 7.04 -18.23 -0.52
CA HIS A 37 8.05 -17.78 -1.46
C HIS A 37 8.95 -16.70 -0.83
N PRO A 38 10.26 -16.65 -1.15
CA PRO A 38 11.12 -15.57 -0.68
C PRO A 38 10.64 -14.25 -1.29
N VAL A 39 10.28 -13.30 -0.43
CA VAL A 39 9.84 -11.97 -0.88
C VAL A 39 10.92 -10.95 -0.57
N PRO A 40 11.57 -10.37 -1.59
CA PRO A 40 12.58 -9.36 -1.36
C PRO A 40 11.96 -8.11 -0.71
N VAL A 41 12.76 -7.41 0.08
CA VAL A 41 12.41 -6.08 0.56
C VAL A 41 12.15 -5.21 -0.66
N THR A 42 10.90 -4.81 -0.79
CA THR A 42 10.36 -4.14 -1.96
C THR A 42 9.62 -2.91 -1.51
N TYR A 43 9.54 -1.93 -2.40
CA TYR A 43 8.62 -0.83 -2.19
C TYR A 43 7.79 -0.62 -3.44
N TRP A 44 6.55 -0.25 -3.21
CA TRP A 44 5.64 0.15 -4.26
C TRP A 44 5.54 1.67 -4.28
N THR A 45 5.51 2.24 -5.47
CA THR A 45 5.13 3.64 -5.65
C THR A 45 3.71 3.70 -6.18
N LEU A 46 2.87 4.44 -5.46
CA LEU A 46 1.47 4.67 -5.80
C LEU A 46 1.34 6.06 -6.41
N LYS A 47 0.99 6.09 -7.69
CA LYS A 47 0.70 7.32 -8.42
C LYS A 47 -0.79 7.40 -8.68
N THR A 48 -1.49 8.23 -7.91
CA THR A 48 -2.92 8.52 -8.12
C THR A 48 -3.11 9.41 -9.35
N TYR A 49 -4.23 9.27 -10.04
CA TYR A 49 -4.59 10.18 -11.13
C TYR A 49 -5.50 11.29 -10.60
N TRP A 50 -5.29 12.52 -11.05
CA TRP A 50 -6.14 13.65 -10.66
C TRP A 50 -7.54 13.53 -11.27
N TRP A 51 -7.64 13.10 -12.53
CA TRP A 51 -8.92 12.88 -13.24
C TRP A 51 -9.66 11.59 -12.87
N ASN A 52 -9.01 10.64 -12.18
CA ASN A 52 -9.66 9.37 -11.84
C ASN A 52 -9.35 8.96 -10.41
N ARG A 53 -10.38 9.04 -9.56
CA ARG A 53 -10.23 8.73 -8.14
C ARG A 53 -10.20 7.23 -7.84
N SER A 54 -10.72 6.39 -8.73
CA SER A 54 -10.80 4.94 -8.53
C SER A 54 -9.66 4.17 -9.19
N ARG A 55 -8.65 4.85 -9.74
CA ARG A 55 -7.49 4.21 -10.38
C ARG A 55 -6.18 4.82 -9.91
N CYS A 56 -5.15 4.00 -9.87
CA CYS A 56 -3.76 4.41 -9.70
C CYS A 56 -2.84 3.64 -10.64
N LYS A 57 -1.64 4.20 -10.86
CA LYS A 57 -0.50 3.45 -11.38
C LYS A 57 0.33 2.98 -10.20
N ILE A 58 0.66 1.70 -10.21
CA ILE A 58 1.53 1.07 -9.22
C ILE A 58 2.83 0.72 -9.93
N VAL A 59 3.96 1.06 -9.31
CA VAL A 59 5.26 0.56 -9.74
C VAL A 59 5.92 -0.15 -8.57
N GLU A 60 6.10 -1.45 -8.72
CA GLU A 60 6.88 -2.28 -7.81
C GLU A 60 8.36 -2.14 -8.15
N VAL A 61 9.17 -1.85 -7.13
CA VAL A 61 10.62 -1.80 -7.23
C VAL A 61 11.23 -2.87 -6.32
N SER A 62 11.98 -3.78 -6.92
CA SER A 62 12.65 -4.91 -6.28
C SER A 62 14.12 -4.94 -6.72
N GLY A 63 15.01 -4.32 -5.94
CA GLY A 63 16.39 -4.11 -6.35
C GLY A 63 16.45 -3.33 -7.67
N THR A 64 17.04 -3.92 -8.70
CA THR A 64 17.13 -3.33 -10.05
C THR A 64 15.88 -3.54 -10.91
N LYS A 65 15.01 -4.49 -10.53
CA LYS A 65 13.80 -4.82 -11.31
C LYS A 65 12.67 -3.84 -10.98
N ARG A 66 12.03 -3.31 -12.03
CA ARG A 66 10.85 -2.44 -11.92
C ARG A 66 9.70 -3.02 -12.72
N ARG A 67 8.54 -3.20 -12.09
CA ARG A 67 7.31 -3.68 -12.74
C ARG A 67 6.20 -2.66 -12.53
N SER A 68 5.49 -2.31 -13.60
CA SER A 68 4.37 -1.36 -13.51
C SER A 68 3.05 -2.03 -13.84
N THR A 69 2.00 -1.64 -13.12
CA THR A 69 0.62 -2.00 -13.42
C THR A 69 -0.34 -0.88 -13.07
N LYS A 70 -1.61 -1.05 -13.44
CA LYS A 70 -2.73 -0.18 -13.04
C LYS A 70 -3.53 -0.91 -11.95
N GLY A 71 -3.81 -0.20 -10.87
CA GLY A 71 -4.64 -0.66 -9.77
C GLY A 71 -5.99 0.04 -9.76
N LYS A 72 -7.05 -0.67 -9.35
CA LYS A 72 -8.33 -0.12 -8.95
C LYS A 72 -8.28 0.19 -7.46
N MET A 73 -8.54 1.44 -7.10
CA MET A 73 -8.64 1.91 -5.72
C MET A 73 -10.13 1.97 -5.33
N ALA A 74 -10.45 1.41 -4.19
CA ALA A 74 -11.76 1.48 -3.57
C ALA A 74 -11.60 2.00 -2.14
N ASP A 75 -12.19 3.14 -1.86
CA ASP A 75 -12.31 3.63 -0.48
C ASP A 75 -13.36 2.78 0.24
N LYS A 76 -13.02 2.26 1.42
CA LYS A 76 -13.93 1.47 2.26
C LYS A 76 -14.58 2.33 3.35
N GLY A 77 -14.23 3.61 3.44
CA GLY A 77 -14.63 4.47 4.54
C GLY A 77 -13.79 4.22 5.80
N SER A 78 -14.01 5.06 6.82
CA SER A 78 -13.36 4.94 8.14
C SER A 78 -11.82 4.85 8.09
N GLY A 79 -11.22 5.48 7.07
CA GLY A 79 -9.78 5.49 6.89
C GLY A 79 -9.18 4.21 6.33
N ALA A 80 -9.99 3.28 5.79
CA ALA A 80 -9.53 2.09 5.11
C ALA A 80 -9.70 2.20 3.58
N MET A 81 -8.75 1.65 2.84
CA MET A 81 -8.74 1.64 1.38
C MET A 81 -8.20 0.32 0.85
N VAL A 82 -8.81 -0.17 -0.22
CA VAL A 82 -8.36 -1.37 -0.92
C VAL A 82 -7.88 -1.01 -2.31
N ILE A 83 -6.69 -1.49 -2.67
CA ILE A 83 -6.11 -1.37 -4.01
C ILE A 83 -5.97 -2.78 -4.57
N SER A 84 -6.59 -3.03 -5.71
CA SER A 84 -6.54 -4.33 -6.38
C SER A 84 -6.07 -4.19 -7.81
N GLY A 85 -5.36 -5.18 -8.32
CA GLY A 85 -4.88 -5.17 -9.69
C GLY A 85 -4.13 -6.45 -10.02
N LYS A 86 -3.42 -6.43 -11.15
CA LYS A 86 -2.63 -7.57 -11.59
C LYS A 86 -1.31 -7.19 -12.21
N PHE A 87 -0.23 -7.87 -11.86
CA PHE A 87 1.04 -7.82 -12.59
C PHE A 87 1.00 -8.89 -13.69
N LYS A 88 1.29 -8.48 -14.93
CA LYS A 88 1.40 -9.43 -16.04
C LYS A 88 2.72 -10.20 -15.92
N ASN A 89 2.76 -11.41 -16.45
CA ASN A 89 3.96 -12.25 -16.55
C ASN A 89 4.55 -12.64 -15.18
N THR A 90 3.68 -12.90 -14.20
CA THR A 90 4.05 -13.44 -12.88
C THR A 90 3.15 -14.64 -12.54
N PRO A 91 3.67 -15.66 -11.83
CA PRO A 91 2.90 -16.87 -11.51
C PRO A 91 1.67 -16.58 -10.65
N SER A 92 1.76 -15.60 -9.75
CA SER A 92 0.65 -15.06 -8.95
C SER A 92 0.35 -13.63 -9.42
N PRO A 93 -0.45 -13.45 -10.47
CA PRO A 93 -0.60 -12.15 -11.13
C PRO A 93 -1.44 -11.18 -10.31
N ASP A 94 -2.44 -11.66 -9.57
CA ASP A 94 -3.37 -10.80 -8.86
C ASP A 94 -2.82 -10.38 -7.51
N PHE A 95 -3.19 -9.16 -7.10
CA PHE A 95 -2.89 -8.66 -5.77
C PHE A 95 -4.07 -7.89 -5.18
N ARG A 96 -4.13 -7.89 -3.85
CA ARG A 96 -5.04 -7.06 -3.06
C ARG A 96 -4.25 -6.43 -1.92
N MET A 97 -4.11 -5.12 -1.96
CA MET A 97 -3.49 -4.33 -0.91
C MET A 97 -4.58 -3.63 -0.11
N THR A 98 -4.59 -3.82 1.20
CA THR A 98 -5.51 -3.15 2.12
C THR A 98 -4.69 -2.21 2.99
N LEU A 99 -5.00 -0.92 2.95
CA LEU A 99 -4.29 0.14 3.66
C LEU A 99 -5.24 0.86 4.59
N THR A 100 -4.76 1.21 5.78
CA THR A 100 -5.54 1.92 6.81
C THR A 100 -4.74 3.04 7.44
N THR A 101 -5.40 4.16 7.69
CA THR A 101 -4.89 5.26 8.52
C THR A 101 -5.25 5.07 10.00
N ASN A 102 -6.06 4.05 10.33
CA ASN A 102 -6.29 3.64 11.70
C ASN A 102 -5.14 2.75 12.17
N ILE A 103 -4.00 3.40 12.41
CA ILE A 103 -2.75 2.76 12.77
C ILE A 103 -2.65 2.55 14.28
N SER A 104 -1.85 1.58 14.72
CA SER A 104 -1.56 1.35 16.14
C SER A 104 -0.73 2.49 16.74
N ASN A 105 -0.66 2.59 18.07
CA ASN A 105 0.16 3.62 18.71
C ASN A 105 1.65 3.33 18.52
N GLU A 106 2.01 2.06 18.49
CA GLU A 106 3.35 1.55 18.28
C GLU A 106 3.83 1.92 16.87
N ASP A 107 3.05 1.62 15.83
CA ASP A 107 3.37 1.99 14.45
C ASP A 107 3.46 3.52 14.27
N PHE A 108 2.60 4.26 14.96
CA PHE A 108 2.63 5.72 14.96
C PHE A 108 3.92 6.27 15.58
N GLN A 109 4.40 5.68 16.68
CA GLN A 109 5.67 6.06 17.31
C GLN A 109 6.87 5.74 16.41
N LEU A 110 6.80 4.63 15.66
CA LEU A 110 7.84 4.24 14.68
C LEU A 110 7.92 5.13 13.44
N GLY A 111 7.01 6.10 13.28
CA GLY A 111 7.07 7.01 12.14
C GLY A 111 6.08 6.71 11.02
N TYR A 112 5.20 5.71 11.16
CA TYR A 112 4.25 5.36 10.12
C TYR A 112 2.98 6.21 10.20
N CYS A 113 2.36 6.46 9.05
CA CYS A 113 1.05 7.14 8.94
C CYS A 113 -0.04 6.27 8.31
N VAL A 114 0.36 5.23 7.59
CA VAL A 114 -0.54 4.24 6.99
C VAL A 114 0.09 2.88 7.16
N THR A 115 -0.69 1.92 7.64
CA THR A 115 -0.31 0.51 7.72
C THR A 115 -1.28 -0.35 6.93
N GLY A 116 -0.94 -1.63 6.75
CA GLY A 116 -1.77 -2.49 5.93
C GLY A 116 -1.12 -3.81 5.56
N THR A 117 -1.81 -4.52 4.69
CA THR A 117 -1.43 -5.85 4.22
C THR A 117 -1.46 -5.89 2.70
N LEU A 118 -0.58 -6.71 2.15
CA LEU A 118 -0.53 -7.03 0.74
C LEU A 118 -0.69 -8.54 0.57
N GLU A 119 -1.76 -8.91 -0.10
CA GLU A 119 -2.02 -10.27 -0.52
C GLU A 119 -1.68 -10.44 -1.99
N ARG A 120 -1.15 -11.61 -2.34
CA ARG A 120 -0.83 -12.01 -3.71
C ARG A 120 -1.40 -13.39 -4.00
N GLY A 121 -1.68 -13.66 -5.26
CA GLY A 121 -2.27 -14.93 -5.65
C GLY A 121 -2.89 -14.94 -7.04
N ASP A 122 -3.82 -15.86 -7.23
CA ASP A 122 -4.73 -15.89 -8.36
C ASP A 122 -6.17 -15.73 -7.85
N LYS A 123 -6.79 -14.60 -8.18
CA LYS A 123 -8.13 -14.28 -7.71
C LYS A 123 -9.17 -15.26 -8.27
N LYS A 124 -8.95 -15.82 -9.46
CA LYS A 124 -9.89 -16.78 -10.08
C LYS A 124 -9.88 -18.12 -9.36
N LYS A 125 -8.75 -18.51 -8.78
CA LYS A 125 -8.59 -19.74 -7.99
C LYS A 125 -8.92 -19.54 -6.51
N GLY A 126 -9.21 -18.30 -6.09
CA GLY A 126 -9.48 -17.97 -4.69
C GLY A 126 -8.23 -18.01 -3.79
N ASP A 127 -7.04 -18.02 -4.38
CA ASP A 127 -5.77 -18.27 -3.68
C ASP A 127 -5.03 -16.97 -3.33
N LEU A 128 -5.77 -15.95 -2.89
CA LEU A 128 -5.16 -14.71 -2.39
C LEU A 128 -4.70 -14.95 -0.96
N GLN A 129 -3.39 -14.89 -0.75
CA GLN A 129 -2.77 -15.13 0.55
C GLN A 129 -1.92 -13.94 0.96
N LEU A 130 -1.80 -13.72 2.27
CA LEU A 130 -0.97 -12.67 2.84
C LEU A 130 0.50 -12.93 2.49
N ALA A 131 1.12 -11.98 1.81
CA ALA A 131 2.53 -12.09 1.39
C ALA A 131 3.42 -11.07 2.10
N GLN A 132 2.93 -9.85 2.33
CA GLN A 132 3.73 -8.75 2.89
C GLN A 132 2.87 -7.81 3.74
N PHE A 133 3.48 -7.16 4.72
CA PHE A 133 2.93 -5.97 5.38
C PHE A 133 3.28 -4.72 4.59
N ALA A 134 2.39 -3.74 4.57
CA ALA A 134 2.50 -2.53 3.77
C ALA A 134 2.46 -1.28 4.65
N MET A 135 3.54 -0.51 4.66
CA MET A 135 3.69 0.66 5.53
C MET A 135 4.05 1.92 4.74
N VAL A 136 3.52 3.08 5.13
CA VAL A 136 3.90 4.40 4.62
C VAL A 136 4.48 5.21 5.76
N LYS A 137 5.70 5.73 5.56
CA LYS A 137 6.40 6.56 6.54
C LYS A 137 6.01 8.03 6.38
N ARG A 138 5.95 8.74 7.50
CA ARG A 138 5.71 10.17 7.57
C ARG A 138 6.88 10.96 7.00
N ARG A 139 6.56 12.06 6.34
CA ARG A 139 7.54 13.03 5.85
C ARG A 139 8.25 13.66 7.05
N GLY A 140 9.58 13.57 7.04
CA GLY A 140 10.43 14.11 8.11
C GLY A 140 10.74 13.13 9.26
N TYR A 141 10.36 11.85 9.12
CA TYR A 141 10.76 10.74 9.99
C TYR A 141 11.74 9.82 9.27
#